data_AF-A0AAU5VTA9-F1
#
_entry.id   AF-A0AAU5VTA9-F1
#
_cell.length_a   1.000
_cell.length_b   1.000
_cell.length_c   1.000
_cell.angle_alpha   90.00
_cell.angle_beta   90.00
_cell.angle_gamma   90.00
#
_symmetry.space_group_name_H-M   'P 1'
#
loop_
_entity.id
_entity.type
_entity.pdbx_description
1 polymer ?
#
loop_
_entity_poly.entity_id
_entity_poly.type
_entity_poly.pdbx_seq_one_letter_code
_entity_poly.pdbx_strand_id
1 'polypeptide(L)'
;MPASGVTAAAIAARLSAIGLPTRVEEHKRFTTVEAEVPETLSAESWREVLDVVAEADRFGLLATSVNGRTLWAAVRKMVPTTGDVGGPGYQR
;
A
#
# COMPACT_ATOMS: atom_id res chain seq x y z
N MET A 1 -10.41 -7.20 -9.10
CA MET A 1 -9.31 -8.01 -8.54
C MET A 1 -8.24 -7.07 -8.03
N PRO A 2 -7.69 -7.22 -6.82
CA PRO A 2 -6.38 -6.65 -6.55
C PRO A 2 -5.39 -7.34 -7.50
N ALA A 3 -4.65 -6.53 -8.28
CA ALA A 3 -3.58 -7.05 -9.10
C ALA A 3 -2.48 -7.52 -8.13
N SER A 4 -2.22 -8.82 -8.11
CA SER A 4 -1.22 -9.46 -7.24
C SER A 4 -1.64 -9.55 -5.76
N GLY A 5 -1.52 -10.72 -5.15
CA GLY A 5 -1.76 -10.95 -3.72
C GLY A 5 -0.70 -10.32 -2.81
N VAL A 6 -0.16 -9.17 -3.21
CA VAL A 6 0.90 -8.43 -2.53
C VAL A 6 0.33 -7.80 -1.28
N THR A 7 0.98 -8.05 -0.15
CA THR A 7 0.60 -7.49 1.14
C THR A 7 1.35 -6.17 1.36
N ALA A 8 0.77 -5.28 2.16
CA ALA A 8 1.47 -4.07 2.61
C ALA A 8 2.82 -4.39 3.28
N ALA A 9 2.93 -5.52 3.98
CA ALA A 9 4.19 -5.98 4.56
C ALA A 9 5.26 -6.31 3.48
N ALA A 10 4.86 -6.92 2.36
CA ALA A 10 5.79 -7.20 1.25
C ALA A 10 6.29 -5.91 0.58
N ILE A 11 5.40 -4.93 0.40
CA ILE A 11 5.76 -3.59 -0.11
C ILE A 11 6.75 -2.92 0.85
N ALA A 12 6.46 -2.90 2.16
CA ALA A 12 7.33 -2.31 3.16
C ALA A 12 8.72 -2.97 3.20
N ALA A 13 8.78 -4.30 3.12
CA ALA A 13 10.04 -5.04 3.09
C ALA A 13 10.89 -4.68 1.86
N ARG A 14 10.27 -4.55 0.68
CA ARG A 14 10.97 -4.17 -0.56
C ARG A 14 11.47 -2.73 -0.53
N LEU A 15 10.65 -1.79 -0.06
CA LEU A 15 11.08 -0.40 0.11
C LEU A 15 12.22 -0.27 1.14
N SER A 16 12.17 -1.03 2.24
CA SER A 16 13.27 -1.12 3.21
C SER A 16 14.54 -1.70 2.60
N ALA A 17 14.44 -2.70 1.72
CA ALA A 17 15.59 -3.29 1.03
C ALA A 17 16.29 -2.30 0.08
N ILE A 18 15.53 -1.35 -0.48
CA ILE A 18 16.06 -0.22 -1.29
C ILE A 18 16.71 0.85 -0.39
N GLY A 19 16.60 0.71 0.94
CA GLY A 19 17.19 1.62 1.92
C GLY A 19 16.28 2.77 2.34
N LEU A 20 14.98 2.70 2.02
CA LEU A 20 14.02 3.71 2.48
C LEU A 20 13.48 3.34 3.87
N PRO A 21 13.45 4.28 4.84
CA PRO A 21 12.79 4.04 6.11
C PRO A 21 11.28 3.93 5.87
N THR A 22 10.71 2.77 6.23
CA THR A 22 9.28 2.50 6.02
C THR A 22 8.49 2.45 7.31
N ARG A 23 7.26 2.96 7.26
CA ARG A 23 6.27 2.86 8.32
C ARG A 23 5.00 2.21 7.78
N VAL A 24 4.45 1.24 8.50
CA VAL A 24 3.19 0.59 8.12
C VAL A 24 2.10 1.06 9.07
N GLU A 25 1.03 1.60 8.53
CA GLU A 25 -0.16 1.99 9.27
C GLU A 25 -1.34 1.10 8.88
N GLU A 26 -1.94 0.48 9.89
CA GLU A 26 -3.12 -0.35 9.69
C GLU A 26 -4.40 0.47 9.84
N HIS A 27 -5.28 0.40 8.85
CA HIS A 27 -6.62 0.96 8.91
C HIS A 27 -7.70 -0.14 8.76
N LYS A 28 -8.95 0.24 9.05
CA LYS A 28 -10.10 -0.68 9.03
C LYS A 28 -10.36 -1.32 7.66
N ARG A 29 -10.05 -0.61 6.56
CA ARG A 29 -10.37 -1.04 5.18
C ARG A 29 -9.14 -1.22 4.29
N PHE A 30 -7.98 -0.76 4.73
CA PHE A 30 -6.73 -0.81 3.98
C PHE A 30 -5.55 -0.73 4.95
N THR A 31 -4.38 -1.10 4.47
CA THR A 31 -3.11 -0.88 5.16
C THR A 31 -2.27 0.04 4.30
N THR A 32 -1.72 1.08 4.91
CA THR A 32 -0.86 2.06 4.25
C THR A 32 0.59 1.75 4.60
N VAL A 33 1.46 1.88 3.62
CA VAL A 33 2.92 1.86 3.76
C VAL A 33 3.39 3.24 3.39
N GLU A 34 4.11 3.89 4.28
CA GLU A 34 4.76 5.18 4.07
C GLU A 34 6.27 4.96 4.04
N ALA A 35 6.97 5.70 3.17
CA ALA A 35 8.41 5.69 3.08
C ALA A 35 8.94 7.11 2.95
N GLU A 36 9.88 7.50 3.80
CA GLU A 36 10.53 8.80 3.67
C GLU A 36 11.55 8.74 2.54
N VAL A 37 11.42 9.67 1.59
CA VAL A 37 12.27 9.73 0.41
C VAL A 37 13.33 10.80 0.63
N PRO A 38 14.62 10.45 0.60
CA PRO A 38 15.70 11.43 0.74
C PRO A 38 15.65 12.48 -0.39
N GLU A 39 16.22 13.66 -0.16
CA GLU A 39 16.25 14.74 -1.16
C GLU A 39 16.96 14.33 -2.45
N THR A 40 17.97 13.46 -2.33
CA THR A 40 18.70 12.89 -3.45
C THR A 40 18.45 11.39 -3.53
N LEU A 41 17.88 10.95 -4.65
CA LEU A 41 17.73 9.54 -4.99
C LEU A 41 18.15 9.37 -6.45
N SER A 42 18.85 8.30 -6.77
CA SER A 42 19.23 8.01 -8.16
C SER A 42 17.99 7.69 -8.99
N ALA A 43 18.06 7.91 -10.31
CA ALA A 43 16.96 7.57 -11.21
C ALA A 43 16.65 6.06 -11.21
N GLU A 44 17.67 5.22 -11.04
CA GLU A 44 17.51 3.75 -10.97
C GLU A 44 16.76 3.35 -9.71
N SER A 45 17.19 3.85 -8.53
CA SER A 45 16.48 3.62 -7.27
C SER A 45 15.05 4.17 -7.33
N TRP A 46 14.83 5.30 -8.02
CA TRP A 46 13.50 5.86 -8.17
C TRP A 46 12.58 4.99 -9.02
N ARG A 47 13.12 4.40 -10.09
CA ARG A 47 12.38 3.45 -10.91
C ARG A 47 12.00 2.21 -10.11
N GLU A 48 12.92 1.68 -9.31
CA GLU A 48 12.66 0.51 -8.46
C GLU A 48 11.60 0.80 -7.40
N VAL A 49 11.67 1.97 -6.77
CA VAL A 49 10.65 2.45 -5.82
C VAL A 49 9.27 2.53 -6.48
N LEU A 50 9.18 3.08 -7.70
CA LEU A 50 7.93 3.19 -8.45
C LEU A 50 7.37 1.83 -8.85
N ASP A 51 8.23 0.88 -9.22
CA ASP A 51 7.84 -0.51 -9.53
C ASP A 51 7.17 -1.17 -8.32
N VAL A 52 7.77 -1.02 -7.13
CA VAL A 52 7.26 -1.58 -5.88
C VAL A 52 5.90 -0.97 -5.49
N VAL A 53 5.74 0.36 -5.54
CA VAL A 53 4.47 0.98 -5.14
C VAL A 53 3.36 0.84 -6.18
N ALA A 54 3.71 0.58 -7.44
CA ALA A 54 2.73 0.30 -8.50
C ALA A 54 1.96 -1.01 -8.27
N GLU A 55 2.47 -1.91 -7.43
CA GLU A 55 1.77 -3.14 -7.02
C GLU A 55 0.64 -2.89 -6.00
N ALA A 56 0.59 -1.70 -5.38
CA ALA A 56 -0.47 -1.34 -4.46
C ALA A 56 -1.77 -0.96 -5.19
N ASP A 57 -2.91 -1.01 -4.49
CA ASP A 57 -4.18 -0.53 -5.04
C ASP A 57 -4.17 0.97 -5.34
N ARG A 58 -3.45 1.74 -4.52
CA ARG A 58 -3.27 3.18 -4.65
C ARG A 58 -1.88 3.56 -4.14
N PHE A 59 -1.25 4.52 -4.76
CA PHE A 59 0.02 5.08 -4.29
C PHE A 59 0.13 6.56 -4.65
N GLY A 60 1.05 7.26 -4.02
CA GLY A 60 1.30 8.66 -4.30
C GLY A 60 2.52 9.21 -3.56
N LEU A 61 2.85 10.46 -3.86
CA LEU A 61 3.92 11.20 -3.22
C LEU A 61 3.32 12.42 -2.52
N LEU A 62 3.58 12.53 -1.22
CA LEU A 62 3.23 13.69 -0.41
C LEU A 62 4.50 14.48 -0.12
N ALA A 63 4.61 15.69 -0.69
CA ALA A 63 5.68 16.61 -0.38
C ALA A 63 5.15 17.67 0.60
N THR A 64 5.71 17.71 1.81
CA THR A 64 5.40 18.73 2.81
C THR A 64 6.66 19.52 3.13
N SER A 65 6.53 20.81 3.43
CA SER A 65 7.69 21.64 3.78
C SER A 65 8.36 21.25 5.11
N VAL A 66 7.72 20.39 5.92
CA VAL A 66 8.19 20.02 7.27
C VAL A 66 8.78 18.61 7.30
N ASN A 67 8.17 17.64 6.62
CA ASN A 67 8.61 16.23 6.61
C ASN A 67 9.29 15.81 5.30
N GLY A 68 9.62 16.77 4.43
CA GLY A 68 10.19 16.50 3.12
C GLY A 68 9.22 15.75 2.21
N ARG A 69 9.69 14.67 1.57
CA ARG A 69 8.92 13.86 0.64
C ARG A 69 8.60 12.50 1.26
N THR A 70 7.33 12.19 1.40
CA THR A 70 6.85 10.88 1.87
C THR A 70 6.12 10.19 0.73
N LEU A 71 6.64 9.06 0.29
CA LEU A 71 5.94 8.16 -0.62
C LEU A 71 4.97 7.31 0.18
N TRP A 72 3.78 7.06 -0.36
CA TRP A 72 2.81 6.19 0.27
C TRP A 72 2.20 5.20 -0.71
N ALA A 73 1.83 4.03 -0.21
CA ALA A 73 1.17 2.95 -0.93
C ALA A 73 0.09 2.33 -0.03
N ALA A 74 -1.14 2.21 -0.53
CA ALA A 74 -2.27 1.65 0.20
C ALA A 74 -2.76 0.36 -0.45
N VAL A 75 -2.82 -0.71 0.34
CA VAL A 75 -3.36 -2.01 -0.06
C VAL A 75 -4.70 -2.22 0.63
N ARG A 76 -5.76 -2.43 -0.13
CA ARG A 76 -7.11 -2.65 0.40
C ARG A 76 -7.16 -4.03 1.05
N LYS A 77 -7.72 -4.08 2.26
CA LYS A 77 -8.09 -5.35 2.87
C LYS A 77 -9.29 -5.87 2.10
N MET A 78 -9.23 -7.09 1.57
CA MET A 78 -10.44 -7.74 1.10
C MET A 78 -11.37 -7.89 2.31
N VAL A 79 -12.41 -7.06 2.35
CA VAL A 79 -13.51 -7.30 3.27
C VAL A 79 -14.16 -8.58 2.76
N PRO A 80 -14.35 -9.64 3.59
CA PRO A 80 -15.20 -10.72 3.17
C PRO A 80 -16.56 -10.09 2.86
N THR A 81 -16.99 -10.16 1.60
CA THR A 81 -18.37 -9.82 1.23
C THR A 81 -19.24 -10.88 1.90
N THR A 82 -19.63 -10.66 3.15
CA THR A 82 -20.80 -11.31 3.76
C THR A 82 -22.02 -10.72 3.06
N GLY A 83 -22.25 -11.15 1.83
CA GLY A 83 -23.33 -10.70 0.96
C GLY A 83 -23.82 -11.80 0.01
N ASP A 84 -23.32 -13.03 0.17
CA ASP A 84 -23.84 -14.22 -0.49
C ASP A 84 -24.17 -15.27 0.58
N VAL A 85 -25.22 -15.01 1.35
CA VAL A 85 -25.96 -16.07 2.03
C VAL A 85 -27.33 -16.09 1.38
N GLY A 86 -27.40 -16.79 0.25
CA GLY A 86 -28.66 -17.26 -0.30
C GLY A 86 -29.28 -18.28 0.67
N GLY A 87 -30.54 -18.06 1.03
CA GLY A 87 -31.37 -19.04 1.74
C GLY A 87 -32.82 -18.57 1.77
N PRO A 88 -33.77 -19.28 1.15
CA PRO A 88 -35.12 -18.78 0.93
C PRO A 88 -35.89 -18.71 2.26
N GLY A 89 -36.45 -17.54 2.54
CA GLY A 89 -37.41 -17.35 3.62
C GLY A 89 -38.69 -18.14 3.34
N TYR A 90 -38.79 -19.35 3.89
CA TYR A 90 -40.08 -19.97 4.17
C TYR A 90 -40.64 -19.31 5.44
N GLN A 91 -41.69 -18.52 5.28
CA GLN A 91 -42.58 -18.16 6.40
C GLN A 91 -43.87 -18.96 6.18
N ARG A 92 -44.26 -19.76 7.18
CA ARG A 92 -45.60 -20.34 7.30
C ARG A 92 -46.38 -19.54 8.34
#